data_AF-K0W1J1-F1
#
_entry.id   AF-K0W1J1-F1
#
_cell.length_a   1.000
_cell.length_b   1.000
_cell.length_c   1.000
_cell.angle_alpha   90.00
_cell.angle_beta   90.00
_cell.angle_gamma   90.00
#
_symmetry.space_group_name_H-M   'P 1'
#
loop_
_entity.id
_entity.type
_entity.pdbx_description
1 polymer ?
#
loop_
_entity_poly.entity_id
_entity_poly.type
_entity_poly.pdbx_seq_one_letter_code
_entity_poly.pdbx_strand_id
1 'polypeptide(L)' 'TKEVGVLKAKYKLPPADPAREEYQIARLRQLAEDAHLDPDFAEKFLNFVIKEVIRHHEQIAADHAEQNAAAR' A
#
# COMPACT_ATOMS: atom_id res chain seq x y z
N THR A 1 4.39 -0.56 -3.06
CA THR A 1 5.71 -1.01 -3.53
C THR A 1 6.77 -0.37 -2.67
N LYS A 2 7.97 -0.97 -2.54
CA LYS A 2 9.03 -0.44 -1.67
C LYS A 2 9.48 0.97 -2.09
N GLU A 3 9.61 1.22 -3.39
CA GLU A 3 9.97 2.55 -3.93
C GLU A 3 8.99 3.65 -3.52
N VAL A 4 7.68 3.38 -3.60
CA VAL A 4 6.64 4.32 -3.12
C VAL A 4 6.78 4.52 -1.61
N GLY A 5 7.12 3.48 -0.85
CA GLY A 5 7.40 3.58 0.59
C GLY A 5 8.55 4.54 0.90
N VAL A 6 9.66 4.44 0.16
CA VAL A 6 10.82 5.36 0.30
C VAL A 6 10.41 6.80 -0.01
N LEU A 7 9.66 7.02 -1.10
CA LEU A 7 9.15 8.34 -1.44
C LEU A 7 8.22 8.89 -0.35
N LYS A 8 7.28 8.07 0.14
CA LYS A 8 6.38 8.45 1.23
C LYS A 8 7.16 8.84 2.49
N ALA A 9 8.15 8.05 2.89
CA ALA A 9 8.99 8.36 4.05
C ALA A 9 9.78 9.67 3.88
N LYS A 10 10.38 9.88 2.70
CA LYS A 10 11.12 11.12 2.36
C LYS A 10 10.23 12.37 2.47
N TYR A 11 8.99 12.29 1.99
CA TYR A 11 8.04 13.40 1.98
C TYR A 11 7.09 13.41 3.19
N LYS A 12 7.31 12.55 4.19
CA LYS A 12 6.49 12.43 5.41
C LYS A 12 5.00 12.18 5.12
N LEU A 13 4.71 11.40 4.08
CA LEU A 13 3.36 11.00 3.71
C LEU A 13 2.95 9.73 4.47
N PRO A 14 1.66 9.54 4.77
CA PRO A 14 1.18 8.38 5.49
C PRO A 14 1.39 7.08 4.69
N PRO A 15 1.65 5.94 5.37
CA PRO A 15 1.86 4.65 4.72
C PRO A 15 0.60 4.16 4.00
N ALA A 16 -0.57 4.33 4.61
CA ALA A 16 -1.90 4.07 4.05
C ALA A 16 -2.45 5.26 3.24
N ASP A 17 -3.37 4.98 2.32
CA ASP A 17 -4.07 5.98 1.52
C ASP A 17 -5.49 5.45 1.18
N PRO A 18 -6.49 5.72 2.05
CA PRO A 18 -7.82 5.11 1.95
C PRO A 18 -8.51 5.35 0.60
N ALA A 19 -8.43 6.56 0.07
CA ALA A 19 -9.06 6.91 -1.21
C ALA A 19 -8.44 6.11 -2.37
N ARG A 20 -7.12 5.91 -2.35
CA ARG A 20 -6.42 5.07 -3.32
C ARG A 20 -6.79 3.60 -3.15
N GLU A 21 -6.94 3.12 -1.93
CA GLU A 21 -7.30 1.73 -1.62
C GLU A 21 -8.72 1.40 -2.10
N GLU A 22 -9.69 2.28 -1.83
CA GLU A 22 -11.07 2.18 -2.33
C GLU A 22 -11.13 2.12 -3.86
N TYR A 23 -10.39 3.01 -4.55
CA TYR A 23 -10.31 2.98 -6.01
C TYR A 23 -9.72 1.67 -6.55
N GLN A 24 -8.66 1.15 -5.92
CA GLN A 24 -8.04 -0.10 -6.34
C GLN A 24 -8.98 -1.30 -6.15
N ILE A 25 -9.75 -1.32 -5.06
CA ILE A 25 -10.78 -2.35 -4.81
C ILE A 25 -11.85 -2.30 -5.90
N ALA A 26 -12.46 -1.13 -6.13
CA ALA A 26 -13.49 -0.98 -7.15
C ALA A 26 -12.99 -1.41 -8.54
N ARG A 27 -11.79 -0.98 -8.92
CA ARG A 27 -11.17 -1.35 -10.19
C ARG A 27 -10.90 -2.85 -10.29
N LEU A 28 -10.37 -3.48 -9.23
CA LEU A 28 -10.06 -4.91 -9.27
C LEU A 28 -11.31 -5.79 -9.30
N ARG A 29 -12.37 -5.39 -8.58
CA ARG A 29 -13.69 -6.05 -8.67
C ARG A 29 -14.21 -6.05 -10.10
N GLN A 30 -14.19 -4.88 -10.77
CA GLN A 30 -14.61 -4.79 -12.17
C GLN A 30 -13.78 -5.71 -13.08
N LEU A 31 -12.45 -5.71 -12.93
CA LEU A 31 -11.57 -6.59 -13.71
C LEU A 31 -11.81 -8.08 -13.45
N ALA A 32 -12.19 -8.45 -12.23
CA ALA A 32 -12.54 -9.83 -11.90
C ALA A 32 -13.85 -10.23 -12.58
N GLU A 33 -14.87 -9.37 -12.57
CA GLU A 33 -16.13 -9.58 -13.29
C GLU A 33 -15.89 -9.75 -14.80
N ASP A 34 -15.13 -8.85 -15.41
CA ASP A 34 -14.81 -8.89 -16.85
C ASP A 34 -14.04 -10.18 -17.23
N ALA A 35 -13.23 -10.70 -16.31
CA ALA A 35 -12.43 -11.91 -16.49
C ALA A 35 -13.17 -13.21 -16.08
N HIS A 36 -14.44 -13.13 -15.67
CA HIS A 36 -15.21 -14.27 -15.15
C HIS A 36 -14.56 -14.93 -13.92
N LEU A 37 -13.95 -14.13 -13.05
CA LEU A 37 -13.39 -14.51 -11.76
C LEU A 37 -14.29 -14.00 -10.62
N ASP A 38 -14.12 -14.56 -9.42
CA ASP A 38 -14.85 -14.13 -8.22
C ASP A 38 -14.37 -12.75 -7.72
N PRO A 39 -15.22 -11.70 -7.78
CA PRO A 39 -14.84 -10.35 -7.34
C PRO A 39 -14.62 -10.24 -5.83
N ASP A 40 -15.31 -11.04 -5.02
CA ASP A 40 -15.14 -11.03 -3.56
C ASP A 40 -13.82 -11.69 -3.16
N PHE A 41 -13.41 -12.73 -3.88
CA PHE A 41 -12.07 -13.31 -3.72
C PHE A 41 -10.99 -12.31 -4.14
N ALA A 42 -11.14 -11.64 -5.28
CA ALA A 42 -10.19 -10.64 -5.75
C ALA A 42 -10.01 -9.48 -4.75
N GLU A 43 -11.10 -8.98 -4.18
CA GLU A 43 -11.05 -7.98 -3.13
C GLU A 43 -10.35 -8.49 -1.86
N LYS A 44 -10.68 -9.69 -1.37
CA LYS A 44 -10.02 -10.29 -0.19
C LYS A 44 -8.51 -10.42 -0.41
N PHE A 45 -8.11 -10.88 -1.60
CA PHE A 45 -6.71 -10.98 -1.97
C PHE A 45 -6.02 -9.61 -2.00
N LEU A 46 -6.66 -8.60 -2.60
CA LEU A 46 -6.12 -7.24 -2.63
C LEU A 46 -5.99 -6.64 -1.23
N ASN A 47 -7.00 -6.83 -0.36
CA ASN A 47 -6.95 -6.40 1.03
C ASN A 47 -5.78 -7.04 1.79
N PHE A 48 -5.48 -8.32 1.52
CA PHE A 48 -4.30 -8.97 2.07
C PHE A 48 -3.00 -8.30 1.58
N VAL A 49 -2.88 -8.06 0.27
CA VAL A 49 -1.69 -7.40 -0.32
C VAL A 49 -1.51 -5.97 0.20
N ILE A 50 -2.58 -5.19 0.32
CA ILE A 50 -2.56 -3.80 0.83
C ILE A 50 -1.99 -3.77 2.26
N LYS A 51 -2.47 -4.64 3.15
CA LYS A 51 -1.96 -4.73 4.53
C LYS A 51 -0.45 -4.96 4.58
N GLU A 52 0.04 -5.86 3.74
CA GLU A 52 1.48 -6.16 3.67
C GLU A 52 2.30 -5.01 3.07
N VAL A 53 1.73 -4.25 2.12
CA VAL A 53 2.37 -3.05 1.57
C VAL A 53 2.43 -1.93 2.60
N ILE A 54 1.37 -1.72 3.38
CA ILE A 54 1.34 -0.74 4.48
C ILE A 54 2.41 -1.09 5.52
N ARG A 55 2.49 -2.35 5.95
CA ARG A 55 3.53 -2.83 6.89
C ARG A 55 4.94 -2.52 6.39
N HIS A 56 5.21 -2.74 5.10
CA HIS A 56 6.50 -2.38 4.51
C HIS A 56 6.76 -0.86 4.50
N HIS A 57 5.74 -0.05 4.26
CA HIS A 57 5.90 1.41 4.29
C HIS A 57 6.17 1.91 5.71
N GLU A 58 5.53 1.33 6.73
CA GLU A 58 5.79 1.63 8.14
C GLU A 58 7.24 1.32 8.52
N GLN A 59 7.76 0.15 8.12
CA GLN A 59 9.17 -0.21 8.34
C GLN A 59 10.12 0.80 7.67
N ILE A 60 9.88 1.14 6.40
CA ILE A 60 10.71 2.11 5.68
C ILE A 60 10.66 3.50 6.36
N ALA A 61 9.49 3.91 6.87
CA ALA A 61 9.35 5.16 7.58
C ALA A 61 10.15 5.17 8.91
N ALA A 62 10.14 4.06 9.64
CA ALA A 62 10.94 3.88 10.85
C ALA A 62 12.45 3.94 10.53
N ASP A 63 12.93 3.15 9.57
CA ASP A 63 14.33 3.12 9.15
C ASP A 63 14.81 4.51 8.69
N HIS A 64 13.99 5.22 7.92
CA HIS A 64 14.30 6.57 7.45
C HIS A 64 14.35 7.59 8.60
N ALA A 65 13.52 7.44 9.64
CA ALA A 65 13.56 8.29 10.82
C ALA A 65 14.84 8.06 11.65
N GLU A 66 15.25 6.80 11.84
CA GLU A 66 16.49 6.42 12.53
C GLU A 66 17.73 6.97 11.81
N GLN A 67 17.79 6.85 10.47
CA GLN A 67 18.88 7.39 9.67
C GLN A 67 19.00 8.91 9.80
N ASN A 68 17.88 9.64 9.80
CA ASN A 68 17.87 11.09 9.98
C ASN A 68 18.27 11.51 11.40
N ALA A 69 18.04 10.67 12.41
CA ALA A 69 18.48 10.92 13.77
C ALA A 69 19.99 10.69 13.94
N ALA A 70 20.53 9.62 13.34
CA ALA A 70 21.96 9.31 13.39
C ALA A 70 22.84 10.31 12.60
N ALA A 71 22.26 11.01 11.63
CA ALA A 71 22.95 12.03 10.82
C ALA A 71 22.95 13.44 11.45
N ARG A 72 22.34 13.62 12.63
CA ARG A 72 22.28 14.89 13.39
C ARG A 72 23.23 14.85 14.57
#